data_AF-A0A9D1FJJ4-F1
#
_entry.id   AF-A0A9D1FJJ4-F1
#
_cell.length_a   1.000
_cell.length_b   1.000
_cell.length_c   1.000
_cell.angle_alpha   90.00
_cell.angle_beta   90.00
_cell.angle_gamma   90.00
#
_symmetry.space_group_name_H-M   'P 1'
#
loop_
_entity.id
_entity.type
_entity.pdbx_description
1 polymer ?
#
loop_
_entity_poly.entity_id
_entity_poly.type
_entity_poly.pdbx_seq_one_letter_code
_entity_poly.pdbx_strand_id
1 'polypeptide(L)'
;MKKIISLFTVFIMFCSQVGAVPVYGVFVKDKDTNKSKIKTFFAQKKEQRKIEGQKREDIREIKKVISLLTKYSNEHDSQKLATLYDKKYRSFDGFNYDTLIKMLDETFDSYENISYKSDLQSINLYGDKAVVNLVDTTEAVIASKNMKMSLEKIPADIDLRTGYLEGVCNYAIYLQKINDEWKIIGDNIISEVTSVKYGAARKYPMEFIAPLDVAKDSEYCLTLKMPVKRGVSIAASLGKERILYPSAEPKDVFRKVPKDGILERVVRSNKDGFNEYAIASVGITNTTISPDFRSLTISMSGLAFLMQRVNLYNDINPVSEVKEDKKQDSKNEG
;
A
#
# COMPACT_ATOMS: atom_id res chain seq x y z
N MET A 1 -16.77 -4.24 -12.10
CA MET A 1 -15.68 -3.78 -11.22
C MET A 1 -15.01 -5.04 -10.68
N LYS A 2 -13.95 -5.56 -11.31
CA LYS A 2 -13.33 -6.86 -10.95
C LYS A 2 -11.80 -6.87 -10.92
N LYS A 3 -11.15 -5.77 -11.30
CA LYS A 3 -9.71 -5.71 -11.64
C LYS A 3 -9.01 -4.44 -11.11
N ILE A 4 -9.36 -3.99 -9.90
CA ILE A 4 -8.78 -2.78 -9.25
C ILE A 4 -7.85 -3.14 -8.07
N ILE A 5 -7.90 -4.38 -7.59
CA ILE A 5 -7.76 -4.67 -6.15
C ILE A 5 -6.55 -5.59 -5.89
N SER A 6 -5.33 -5.02 -5.83
CA SER A 6 -4.10 -5.75 -5.44
C SER A 6 -2.87 -4.86 -5.17
N LEU A 7 -2.43 -4.75 -3.90
CA LEU A 7 -1.04 -5.04 -3.45
C LEU A 7 -0.86 -4.91 -1.91
N PHE A 8 -0.66 -6.05 -1.21
CA PHE A 8 0.40 -6.44 -0.23
C PHE A 8 0.96 -5.56 0.90
N THR A 9 1.32 -5.99 2.16
CA THR A 9 1.74 -5.10 3.33
C THR A 9 3.25 -5.03 3.82
N VAL A 10 3.79 -3.92 4.43
CA VAL A 10 5.19 -3.78 5.07
C VAL A 10 5.31 -4.19 6.56
N PHE A 11 6.46 -4.69 7.09
CA PHE A 11 7.27 -3.99 8.16
C PHE A 11 8.69 -4.51 8.53
N ILE A 12 9.52 -3.66 9.19
CA ILE A 12 10.90 -3.90 9.71
C ILE A 12 11.02 -3.47 11.19
N MET A 13 11.76 -4.23 12.04
CA MET A 13 12.68 -3.80 13.15
C MET A 13 12.96 -5.00 14.11
N PHE A 14 13.94 -5.04 15.03
CA PHE A 14 14.81 -4.02 15.66
C PHE A 14 16.20 -4.61 16.06
N CYS A 15 17.14 -3.73 16.44
CA CYS A 15 18.26 -3.92 17.40
C CYS A 15 19.40 -4.95 17.15
N SER A 16 20.63 -4.42 17.14
CA SER A 16 21.68 -4.86 18.07
C SER A 16 22.70 -3.73 18.33
N GLN A 17 23.36 -3.76 19.49
CA GLN A 17 24.31 -2.73 19.92
C GLN A 17 25.71 -2.95 19.32
N VAL A 18 26.45 -1.86 19.07
CA VAL A 18 27.92 -1.89 19.01
C VAL A 18 28.44 -0.77 19.89
N GLY A 19 29.07 -1.13 21.02
CA GLY A 19 29.58 -0.16 21.99
C GLY A 19 30.81 0.60 21.47
N ALA A 20 30.87 1.90 21.76
CA ALA A 20 32.08 2.68 21.56
C ALA A 20 33.12 2.30 22.64
N VAL A 21 34.27 1.77 22.21
CA VAL A 21 35.40 1.47 23.11
C VAL A 21 36.30 2.71 23.23
N PRO A 22 36.47 3.31 24.42
CA PRO A 22 37.39 4.43 24.59
C PRO A 22 38.85 3.95 24.58
N VAL A 23 39.65 4.46 23.65
CA VAL A 23 41.09 4.13 23.56
C VAL A 23 41.87 4.97 24.57
N TYR A 24 42.05 4.45 25.78
CA TYR A 24 43.05 4.98 26.72
C TYR A 24 44.46 4.64 26.22
N GLY A 25 45.25 5.67 25.95
CA GLY A 25 46.63 5.52 25.48
C GLY A 25 47.61 5.23 26.61
N VAL A 26 48.23 4.05 26.59
CA VAL A 26 49.42 3.74 27.41
C VAL A 26 50.60 3.52 26.47
N PHE A 27 51.58 4.44 26.51
CA PHE A 27 52.80 4.36 25.71
C PHE A 27 53.80 3.40 26.36
N VAL A 28 53.89 2.17 25.84
CA VAL A 28 55.04 1.28 26.05
C VAL A 28 55.88 1.27 24.78
N LYS A 29 57.18 1.56 24.91
CA LYS A 29 58.14 1.53 23.80
C LYS A 29 58.50 0.08 23.45
N ASP A 30 57.74 -0.51 22.54
CA ASP A 30 58.09 -1.77 21.89
C ASP A 30 57.88 -1.66 20.37
N LYS A 31 58.88 -2.08 19.58
CA LYS A 31 58.96 -1.75 18.15
C LYS A 31 58.21 -2.73 17.26
N ASP A 32 58.18 -4.02 17.61
CA ASP A 32 57.64 -5.04 16.72
C ASP A 32 56.15 -5.33 16.98
N THR A 33 55.66 -5.16 18.21
CA THR A 33 54.20 -5.07 18.45
C THR A 33 53.58 -3.86 17.75
N ASN A 34 54.32 -2.75 17.57
CA ASN A 34 53.84 -1.59 16.83
C ASN A 34 53.72 -1.86 15.32
N LYS A 35 54.74 -2.49 14.69
CA LYS A 35 54.64 -2.95 13.28
C LYS A 35 53.46 -3.90 13.06
N SER A 36 53.21 -4.81 14.01
CA SER A 36 52.06 -5.73 13.96
C SER A 36 50.73 -4.96 13.98
N LYS A 37 50.52 -4.09 14.96
CA LYS A 37 49.32 -3.24 15.08
C LYS A 37 49.07 -2.38 13.83
N ILE A 38 50.12 -1.79 13.26
CA ILE A 38 50.05 -0.99 12.03
C ILE A 38 49.61 -1.85 10.82
N LYS A 39 50.16 -3.06 10.65
CA LYS A 39 49.72 -3.99 9.59
C LYS A 39 48.23 -4.36 9.74
N THR A 40 47.80 -4.69 10.95
CA THR A 40 46.40 -5.03 11.26
C THR A 40 45.46 -3.87 10.95
N PHE A 41 45.82 -2.64 11.34
CA PHE A 41 45.06 -1.43 11.04
C PHE A 41 44.91 -1.18 9.52
N PHE A 42 45.99 -1.34 8.74
CA PHE A 42 45.91 -1.21 7.29
C PHE A 42 45.09 -2.33 6.63
N ALA A 43 45.14 -3.55 7.16
CA ALA A 43 44.30 -4.66 6.68
C ALA A 43 42.80 -4.38 6.96
N GLN A 44 42.45 -3.98 8.19
CA GLN A 44 41.09 -3.58 8.56
C GLN A 44 40.58 -2.44 7.69
N LYS A 45 41.39 -1.40 7.46
CA LYS A 45 41.05 -0.25 6.61
C LYS A 45 40.92 -0.62 5.12
N LYS A 46 41.63 -1.66 4.65
CA LYS A 46 41.45 -2.21 3.29
C LYS A 46 40.13 -2.97 3.16
N GLU A 47 39.77 -3.79 4.14
CA GLU A 47 38.52 -4.55 4.11
C GLU A 47 37.28 -3.65 4.30
N GLN A 48 37.36 -2.63 5.18
CA GLN A 48 36.32 -1.59 5.30
C GLN A 48 36.05 -0.92 3.95
N ARG A 49 37.10 -0.51 3.21
CA ARG A 49 36.96 0.07 1.87
C ARG A 49 36.35 -0.89 0.85
N LYS A 50 36.62 -2.20 0.95
CA LYS A 50 36.01 -3.22 0.10
C LYS A 50 34.51 -3.38 0.42
N ILE A 51 34.14 -3.41 1.69
CA ILE A 51 32.74 -3.45 2.15
C ILE A 51 31.98 -2.19 1.73
N GLU A 52 32.59 -1.01 1.87
CA GLU A 52 32.02 0.25 1.38
C GLU A 52 31.86 0.28 -0.14
N GLY A 53 32.84 -0.24 -0.88
CA GLY A 53 32.78 -0.38 -2.33
C GLY A 53 31.62 -1.28 -2.77
N GLN A 54 31.51 -2.46 -2.17
CA GLN A 54 30.44 -3.42 -2.43
C GLN A 54 29.06 -2.80 -2.19
N LYS A 55 28.84 -2.19 -1.01
CA LYS A 55 27.58 -1.50 -0.68
C LYS A 55 27.20 -0.40 -1.69
N ARG A 56 28.18 0.30 -2.28
CA ARG A 56 27.95 1.32 -3.33
C ARG A 56 27.62 0.73 -4.70
N GLU A 57 27.98 -0.53 -4.95
CA GLU A 57 27.58 -1.26 -6.14
C GLU A 57 26.17 -1.83 -5.96
N ASP A 58 25.89 -2.50 -4.85
CA ASP A 58 24.56 -3.05 -4.55
C ASP A 58 23.47 -1.96 -4.51
N ILE A 59 23.75 -0.78 -3.94
CA ILE A 59 22.83 0.38 -4.01
C ILE A 59 22.58 0.84 -5.45
N ARG A 60 23.56 0.72 -6.36
CA ARG A 60 23.42 1.10 -7.77
C ARG A 60 22.61 0.06 -8.54
N GLU A 61 22.86 -1.22 -8.29
CA GLU A 61 22.11 -2.34 -8.86
C GLU A 61 20.64 -2.30 -8.41
N ILE A 62 20.37 -2.09 -7.13
CA ILE A 62 19.01 -1.95 -6.59
C ILE A 62 18.31 -0.72 -7.21
N LYS A 63 18.99 0.42 -7.36
CA LYS A 63 18.43 1.58 -8.07
C LYS A 63 18.12 1.28 -9.55
N LYS A 64 18.90 0.42 -10.20
CA LYS A 64 18.61 -0.09 -11.54
C LYS A 64 17.36 -0.98 -11.53
N VAL A 65 17.19 -1.88 -10.56
CA VAL A 65 15.97 -2.71 -10.42
C VAL A 65 14.72 -1.82 -10.26
N ILE A 66 14.76 -0.81 -9.39
CA ILE A 66 13.64 0.14 -9.20
C ILE A 66 13.35 0.92 -10.49
N SER A 67 14.39 1.44 -11.16
CA SER A 67 14.21 2.15 -12.44
C SER A 67 13.63 1.26 -13.54
N LEU A 68 13.92 -0.04 -13.54
CA LEU A 68 13.32 -1.01 -14.46
C LEU A 68 11.89 -1.38 -14.04
N LEU A 69 11.59 -1.46 -12.74
CA LEU A 69 10.24 -1.69 -12.20
C LEU A 69 9.28 -0.58 -12.67
N THR A 70 9.61 0.69 -12.43
CA THR A 70 8.80 1.83 -12.90
C THR A 70 8.72 1.85 -14.42
N LYS A 71 9.83 1.59 -15.13
CA LYS A 71 9.85 1.58 -16.60
C LYS A 71 8.91 0.51 -17.17
N TYR A 72 9.06 -0.75 -16.78
CA TYR A 72 8.28 -1.86 -17.33
C TYR A 72 6.80 -1.78 -16.94
N SER A 73 6.47 -1.17 -15.78
CA SER A 73 5.09 -0.86 -15.40
C SER A 73 4.43 0.18 -16.31
N ASN A 74 5.19 1.13 -16.87
CA ASN A 74 4.69 2.09 -17.87
C ASN A 74 4.82 1.60 -19.32
N GLU A 75 5.60 0.55 -19.58
CA GLU A 75 5.58 -0.19 -20.86
C GLU A 75 4.45 -1.24 -20.91
N HIS A 76 3.67 -1.40 -19.83
CA HIS A 76 2.66 -2.46 -19.63
C HIS A 76 3.18 -3.88 -19.87
N ASP A 77 4.48 -4.09 -19.67
CA ASP A 77 5.15 -5.34 -20.02
C ASP A 77 5.30 -6.24 -18.79
N SER A 78 4.26 -7.04 -18.55
CA SER A 78 4.21 -8.02 -17.47
C SER A 78 5.37 -9.03 -17.54
N GLN A 79 5.85 -9.38 -18.74
CA GLN A 79 6.91 -10.36 -18.93
C GLN A 79 8.29 -9.78 -18.59
N LYS A 80 8.57 -8.52 -18.95
CA LYS A 80 9.76 -7.80 -18.48
C LYS A 80 9.70 -7.56 -16.96
N LEU A 81 8.54 -7.17 -16.42
CA LEU A 81 8.35 -7.07 -14.97
C LEU A 81 8.68 -8.39 -14.27
N ALA A 82 8.18 -9.51 -14.80
CA ALA A 82 8.40 -10.85 -14.27
C ALA A 82 9.88 -11.28 -14.19
N THR A 83 10.81 -10.60 -14.88
CA THR A 83 12.27 -10.82 -14.77
C THR A 83 12.89 -10.21 -13.51
N LEU A 84 12.22 -9.25 -12.88
CA LEU A 84 12.71 -8.53 -11.68
C LEU A 84 12.40 -9.28 -10.38
N TYR A 85 11.43 -10.20 -10.41
CA TYR A 85 10.98 -11.00 -9.26
C TYR A 85 11.62 -12.40 -9.26
N ASP A 86 11.90 -12.95 -8.08
CA ASP A 86 12.28 -14.36 -7.94
C ASP A 86 11.05 -15.28 -8.08
N LYS A 87 11.23 -16.50 -8.59
CA LYS A 87 10.12 -17.47 -8.75
C LYS A 87 9.50 -17.93 -7.42
N LYS A 88 10.19 -17.77 -6.29
CA LYS A 88 9.66 -18.02 -4.94
C LYS A 88 9.03 -16.78 -4.30
N TYR A 89 8.85 -15.69 -5.06
CA TYR A 89 8.23 -14.46 -4.56
C TYR A 89 6.95 -14.74 -3.78
N ARG A 90 6.90 -14.21 -2.57
CA ARG A 90 5.80 -14.36 -1.63
C ARG A 90 5.63 -13.07 -0.86
N SER A 91 4.41 -12.56 -0.88
CA SER A 91 4.06 -11.24 -0.38
C SER A 91 2.97 -11.35 0.70
N PHE A 92 2.89 -10.36 1.60
CA PHE A 92 2.29 -10.51 2.94
C PHE A 92 0.79 -10.88 2.98
N ASP A 93 -0.04 -10.46 2.01
CA ASP A 93 -1.46 -10.86 1.88
C ASP A 93 -1.64 -12.30 1.35
N GLY A 94 -0.55 -13.00 1.02
CA GLY A 94 -0.55 -14.40 0.61
C GLY A 94 -0.74 -14.70 -0.90
N PHE A 95 -0.40 -13.82 -1.84
CA PHE A 95 -0.28 -14.23 -3.26
C PHE A 95 1.16 -14.68 -3.60
N ASN A 96 1.33 -15.35 -4.74
CA ASN A 96 2.60 -15.89 -5.22
C ASN A 96 2.98 -15.25 -6.58
N TYR A 97 4.12 -15.64 -7.13
CA TYR A 97 4.63 -15.12 -8.40
C TYR A 97 3.60 -15.22 -9.54
N ASP A 98 3.01 -16.39 -9.76
CA ASP A 98 2.08 -16.60 -10.88
C ASP A 98 0.80 -15.76 -10.73
N THR A 99 0.34 -15.56 -9.49
CA THR A 99 -0.78 -14.67 -9.19
C THR A 99 -0.42 -13.21 -9.45
N LEU A 100 0.76 -12.75 -9.02
CA LEU A 100 1.23 -11.38 -9.28
C LEU A 100 1.24 -11.07 -10.79
N ILE A 101 1.87 -11.92 -11.60
CA ILE A 101 1.99 -11.67 -13.05
C ILE A 101 0.60 -11.62 -13.69
N LYS A 102 -0.29 -12.55 -13.34
CA LYS A 102 -1.66 -12.56 -13.85
C LYS A 102 -2.47 -11.33 -13.43
N MET A 103 -2.21 -10.76 -12.26
CA MET A 103 -2.86 -9.52 -11.81
C MET A 103 -2.29 -8.27 -12.51
N LEU A 104 -1.01 -8.27 -12.87
CA LEU A 104 -0.41 -7.25 -13.74
C LEU A 104 -1.04 -7.30 -15.15
N ASP A 105 -1.11 -8.49 -15.76
CA ASP A 105 -1.81 -8.72 -17.04
C ASP A 105 -3.25 -8.20 -16.99
N GLU A 106 -4.01 -8.61 -15.96
CA GLU A 106 -5.40 -8.18 -15.81
C GLU A 106 -5.53 -6.66 -15.60
N THR A 107 -4.57 -6.01 -14.95
CA THR A 107 -4.55 -4.56 -14.72
C THR A 107 -4.30 -3.80 -16.02
N PHE A 108 -3.29 -4.19 -16.80
CA PHE A 108 -2.96 -3.55 -18.08
C PHE A 108 -4.09 -3.73 -19.11
N ASP A 109 -4.71 -4.93 -19.18
CA ASP A 109 -5.96 -5.21 -19.92
C ASP A 109 -7.10 -4.21 -19.62
N SER A 110 -7.16 -3.69 -18.40
CA SER A 110 -8.28 -2.85 -17.91
C SER A 110 -8.04 -1.36 -18.13
N TYR A 111 -6.77 -0.97 -18.18
CA TYR A 111 -6.33 0.41 -18.10
C TYR A 111 -5.23 0.65 -19.13
N GLU A 112 -5.63 0.66 -20.41
CA GLU A 112 -4.77 0.85 -21.60
C GLU A 112 -3.82 2.06 -21.55
N ASN A 113 -4.02 2.99 -20.61
CA ASN A 113 -3.18 4.16 -20.39
C ASN A 113 -2.78 4.38 -18.91
N ILE A 114 -2.79 3.34 -18.07
CA ILE A 114 -2.32 3.45 -16.68
C ILE A 114 -0.84 3.84 -16.65
N SER A 115 -0.53 4.77 -15.76
CA SER A 115 0.82 5.33 -15.61
C SER A 115 1.22 5.33 -14.15
N TYR A 116 2.51 5.15 -13.90
CA TYR A 116 3.09 4.99 -12.57
C TYR A 116 4.32 5.88 -12.42
N LYS A 117 4.43 6.57 -11.29
CA LYS A 117 5.62 7.31 -10.90
C LYS A 117 6.04 6.84 -9.50
N SER A 118 7.22 6.24 -9.41
CA SER A 118 7.82 5.77 -8.16
C SER A 118 8.79 6.80 -7.58
N ASP A 119 8.67 7.09 -6.29
CA ASP A 119 9.60 7.92 -5.52
C ASP A 119 10.32 7.11 -4.43
N LEU A 120 11.66 7.21 -4.41
CA LEU A 120 12.54 6.35 -3.62
C LEU A 120 12.85 6.96 -2.26
N GLN A 121 12.19 6.46 -1.21
CA GLN A 121 12.33 6.96 0.15
C GLN A 121 13.61 6.46 0.84
N SER A 122 13.95 5.18 0.72
CA SER A 122 15.18 4.62 1.32
C SER A 122 15.60 3.27 0.74
N ILE A 123 16.88 2.92 0.91
CA ILE A 123 17.44 1.59 0.65
C ILE A 123 18.22 1.16 1.89
N ASN A 124 17.85 0.02 2.48
CA ASN A 124 18.50 -0.57 3.65
C ASN A 124 19.15 -1.90 3.25
N LEU A 125 20.48 -2.03 3.43
CA LEU A 125 21.24 -3.23 3.05
C LEU A 125 21.58 -4.12 4.26
N TYR A 126 21.36 -5.42 4.10
CA TYR A 126 21.53 -6.47 5.10
C TYR A 126 22.27 -7.67 4.48
N GLY A 127 23.51 -7.46 4.01
CA GLY A 127 24.31 -8.49 3.35
C GLY A 127 23.78 -8.79 1.95
N ASP A 128 23.35 -10.03 1.72
CA ASP A 128 22.70 -10.48 0.47
C ASP A 128 21.26 -9.99 0.31
N LYS A 129 20.71 -9.29 1.31
CA LYS A 129 19.30 -8.84 1.35
C LYS A 129 19.19 -7.32 1.43
N ALA A 130 18.07 -6.80 0.95
CA ALA A 130 17.74 -5.39 1.01
C ALA A 130 16.25 -5.17 1.29
N VAL A 131 15.93 -4.05 1.95
CA VAL A 131 14.56 -3.51 1.99
C VAL A 131 14.58 -2.07 1.51
N VAL A 132 13.81 -1.80 0.46
CA VAL A 132 13.70 -0.50 -0.21
C VAL A 132 12.32 0.05 0.09
N ASN A 133 12.18 1.27 0.60
CA ASN A 133 10.87 1.93 0.76
C ASN A 133 10.60 2.87 -0.43
N LEU A 134 9.37 2.86 -0.93
CA LEU A 134 8.88 3.49 -2.16
C LEU A 134 7.54 4.19 -1.90
N VAL A 135 7.24 5.22 -2.69
CA VAL A 135 5.89 5.80 -2.81
C VAL A 135 5.55 5.86 -4.29
N ASP A 136 4.54 5.10 -4.70
CA ASP A 136 4.04 5.11 -6.07
C ASP A 136 2.77 5.97 -6.17
N THR A 137 2.72 6.83 -7.19
CA THR A 137 1.50 7.53 -7.61
C THR A 137 1.03 6.99 -8.95
N THR A 138 -0.25 6.67 -9.05
CA THR A 138 -0.87 6.00 -10.21
C THR A 138 -1.98 6.84 -10.81
N GLU A 139 -1.98 7.02 -12.13
CA GLU A 139 -3.01 7.74 -12.87
C GLU A 139 -3.48 6.94 -14.11
N ALA A 140 -4.79 6.88 -14.36
CA ALA A 140 -5.35 6.27 -15.59
C ALA A 140 -6.65 6.96 -16.04
N VAL A 141 -6.98 6.83 -17.33
CA VAL A 141 -8.23 7.35 -17.92
C VAL A 141 -9.08 6.19 -18.43
N ILE A 142 -10.12 5.85 -17.69
CA ILE A 142 -11.02 4.74 -17.96
C ILE A 142 -12.01 5.15 -19.05
N ALA A 143 -11.61 4.97 -20.32
CA ALA A 143 -12.50 5.06 -21.45
C ALA A 143 -13.55 3.94 -21.36
N SER A 144 -14.82 4.29 -21.10
CA SER A 144 -15.86 3.32 -20.77
C SER A 144 -16.45 2.62 -22.00
N LYS A 145 -15.59 1.86 -22.72
CA LYS A 145 -15.97 1.00 -23.86
C LYS A 145 -17.04 -0.05 -23.47
N ASN A 146 -17.14 -0.40 -22.19
CA ASN A 146 -17.93 -1.51 -21.67
C ASN A 146 -19.07 -1.14 -20.70
N MET A 147 -19.34 0.13 -20.39
CA MET A 147 -20.59 0.46 -19.69
C MET A 147 -21.78 0.30 -20.64
N LYS A 148 -22.49 -0.82 -20.52
CA LYS A 148 -23.87 -0.98 -21.02
C LYS A 148 -24.89 -0.18 -20.18
N MET A 149 -24.56 1.06 -19.84
CA MET A 149 -25.53 2.05 -19.36
C MET A 149 -26.52 2.35 -20.49
N SER A 150 -27.79 2.59 -20.20
CA SER A 150 -28.74 3.13 -21.19
C SER A 150 -28.42 4.62 -21.44
N LEU A 151 -27.43 4.87 -22.29
CA LEU A 151 -26.84 6.19 -22.57
C LEU A 151 -27.89 7.21 -23.06
N GLU A 152 -29.02 6.74 -23.59
CA GLU A 152 -30.20 7.50 -24.01
C GLU A 152 -30.80 8.42 -22.92
N LYS A 153 -30.49 8.17 -21.64
CA LYS A 153 -31.02 8.93 -20.49
C LYS A 153 -29.98 9.80 -19.78
N ILE A 154 -28.76 9.89 -20.29
CA ILE A 154 -27.72 10.78 -19.75
C ILE A 154 -27.64 12.02 -20.65
N PRO A 155 -27.87 13.24 -20.11
CA PRO A 155 -27.66 14.48 -20.86
C PRO A 155 -26.26 14.57 -21.47
N ALA A 156 -26.17 15.03 -22.72
CA ALA A 156 -24.94 14.98 -23.52
C ALA A 156 -23.79 15.86 -22.97
N ASP A 157 -24.11 16.80 -22.08
CA ASP A 157 -23.19 17.65 -21.33
C ASP A 157 -22.53 16.97 -20.12
N ILE A 158 -23.01 15.78 -19.72
CA ILE A 158 -22.51 15.06 -18.53
C ILE A 158 -21.64 13.87 -18.95
N ASP A 159 -20.32 14.05 -18.93
CA ASP A 159 -19.37 12.97 -19.19
C ASP A 159 -19.27 11.98 -18.02
N LEU A 160 -20.16 10.98 -18.04
CA LEU A 160 -20.05 9.73 -17.26
C LEU A 160 -19.36 8.59 -18.05
N ARG A 161 -18.85 8.88 -19.25
CA ARG A 161 -18.21 7.91 -20.16
C ARG A 161 -16.70 7.82 -19.91
N THR A 162 -16.10 8.86 -19.36
CA THR A 162 -14.67 8.90 -19.01
C THR A 162 -14.51 8.86 -17.48
N GLY A 163 -13.92 7.79 -16.98
CA GLY A 163 -13.47 7.70 -15.59
C GLY A 163 -12.03 8.18 -15.45
N TYR A 164 -11.69 8.73 -14.30
CA TYR A 164 -10.32 9.12 -13.96
C TYR A 164 -9.91 8.39 -12.68
N LEU A 165 -8.88 7.57 -12.78
CA LEU A 165 -8.27 6.85 -11.66
C LEU A 165 -7.09 7.66 -11.15
N GLU A 166 -7.04 7.88 -9.85
CA GLU A 166 -5.96 8.56 -9.11
C GLU A 166 -5.65 7.68 -7.88
N GLY A 167 -4.39 7.30 -7.68
CA GLY A 167 -3.97 6.45 -6.56
C GLY A 167 -2.61 6.81 -5.97
N VAL A 168 -2.42 6.52 -4.68
CA VAL A 168 -1.16 6.67 -3.95
C VAL A 168 -0.92 5.44 -3.08
N CYS A 169 0.26 4.84 -3.20
CA CYS A 169 0.63 3.60 -2.55
C CYS A 169 2.00 3.74 -1.86
N ASN A 170 2.03 3.67 -0.52
CA ASN A 170 3.24 3.85 0.30
C ASN A 170 3.77 2.47 0.71
N TYR A 171 4.95 2.07 0.26
CA TYR A 171 5.35 0.67 0.30
C TYR A 171 6.85 0.44 0.39
N ALA A 172 7.23 -0.82 0.27
CA ALA A 172 8.58 -1.33 0.29
C ALA A 172 8.67 -2.65 -0.48
N ILE A 173 9.83 -2.92 -1.05
CA ILE A 173 10.15 -4.19 -1.69
C ILE A 173 11.34 -4.85 -0.99
N TYR A 174 11.24 -6.15 -0.80
CA TYR A 174 12.25 -7.00 -0.18
C TYR A 174 13.01 -7.66 -1.31
N LEU A 175 14.31 -7.42 -1.37
CA LEU A 175 15.17 -8.00 -2.40
C LEU A 175 16.20 -8.94 -1.78
N GLN A 176 16.61 -9.93 -2.57
CA GLN A 176 17.78 -10.75 -2.30
C GLN A 176 18.66 -10.83 -3.55
N LYS A 177 19.99 -10.86 -3.36
CA LYS A 177 20.96 -11.07 -4.42
C LYS A 177 21.10 -12.58 -4.68
N ILE A 178 20.63 -13.01 -5.85
CA ILE A 178 20.53 -14.41 -6.27
C ILE A 178 21.31 -14.54 -7.58
N ASN A 179 22.34 -15.39 -7.61
CA ASN A 179 23.25 -15.54 -8.76
C ASN A 179 23.80 -14.18 -9.25
N ASP A 180 24.27 -13.36 -8.31
CA ASP A 180 24.74 -11.97 -8.48
C ASP A 180 23.71 -10.95 -9.01
N GLU A 181 22.45 -11.33 -9.26
CA GLU A 181 21.37 -10.40 -9.59
C GLU A 181 20.47 -10.09 -8.38
N TRP A 182 20.15 -8.82 -8.14
CA TRP A 182 19.10 -8.45 -7.18
C TRP A 182 17.71 -8.77 -7.73
N LYS A 183 16.96 -9.61 -7.02
CA LYS A 183 15.56 -9.98 -7.33
C LYS A 183 14.62 -9.58 -6.20
N ILE A 184 13.41 -9.16 -6.54
CA ILE A 184 12.32 -8.92 -5.58
C ILE A 184 11.76 -10.26 -5.11
N ILE A 185 11.79 -10.51 -3.80
CA ILE A 185 11.32 -11.74 -3.16
C ILE A 185 9.99 -11.56 -2.41
N GLY A 186 9.55 -10.32 -2.17
CA GLY A 186 8.26 -10.03 -1.53
C GLY A 186 7.99 -8.54 -1.34
N ASP A 187 6.71 -8.22 -1.13
CA ASP A 187 6.18 -6.89 -0.84
C ASP A 187 4.94 -6.99 0.10
N ASN A 188 4.51 -5.95 0.83
CA ASN A 188 5.29 -4.75 1.03
C ASN A 188 4.60 -3.36 1.24
N ILE A 189 3.30 -3.10 1.42
CA ILE A 189 2.64 -1.75 1.46
C ILE A 189 2.19 -1.32 2.89
N ILE A 190 2.43 -0.10 3.33
CA ILE A 190 1.87 0.44 4.59
C ILE A 190 0.42 0.85 4.39
N SER A 191 0.17 1.64 3.35
CA SER A 191 -1.11 2.27 3.08
C SER A 191 -1.31 2.47 1.58
N GLU A 192 -2.52 2.23 1.11
CA GLU A 192 -2.93 2.52 -0.26
C GLU A 192 -4.27 3.26 -0.25
N VAL A 193 -4.37 4.30 -1.07
CA VAL A 193 -5.61 5.04 -1.33
C VAL A 193 -5.80 5.12 -2.83
N THR A 194 -7.01 4.84 -3.31
CA THR A 194 -7.36 4.94 -4.73
C THR A 194 -8.71 5.61 -4.87
N SER A 195 -8.89 6.40 -5.92
CA SER A 195 -10.19 6.94 -6.30
C SER A 195 -10.43 6.82 -7.79
N VAL A 196 -11.66 6.53 -8.17
CA VAL A 196 -12.13 6.54 -9.55
C VAL A 196 -13.32 7.48 -9.66
N LYS A 197 -13.21 8.56 -10.45
CA LYS A 197 -14.17 9.67 -10.51
C LYS A 197 -14.69 9.89 -11.94
N TYR A 198 -16.01 10.02 -12.07
CA TYR A 198 -16.74 10.27 -13.33
C TYR A 198 -17.58 11.56 -13.23
N GLY A 199 -17.71 12.32 -14.32
CA GLY A 199 -18.53 13.53 -14.39
C GLY A 199 -18.20 14.57 -13.32
N ALA A 200 -19.25 15.16 -12.72
CA ALA A 200 -19.16 16.19 -11.68
C ALA A 200 -18.40 15.73 -10.42
N ALA A 201 -18.30 14.43 -10.16
CA ALA A 201 -17.56 13.89 -9.02
C ALA A 201 -16.07 14.25 -9.06
N ARG A 202 -15.49 14.43 -10.27
CA ARG A 202 -14.11 14.91 -10.47
C ARG A 202 -13.82 16.28 -9.84
N LYS A 203 -14.85 17.10 -9.63
CA LYS A 203 -14.76 18.47 -9.09
C LYS A 203 -15.51 18.63 -7.76
N TYR A 204 -15.95 17.52 -7.15
CA TYR A 204 -16.61 17.53 -5.85
C TYR A 204 -15.58 17.20 -4.76
N PRO A 205 -15.41 18.02 -3.71
CA PRO A 205 -14.56 17.65 -2.59
C PRO A 205 -15.16 16.45 -1.86
N MET A 206 -14.35 15.42 -1.66
CA MET A 206 -14.69 14.21 -0.90
C MET A 206 -13.50 13.84 -0.01
N GLU A 207 -13.78 13.46 1.22
CA GLU A 207 -12.82 12.88 2.14
C GLU A 207 -13.40 11.53 2.60
N PHE A 208 -12.68 10.44 2.36
CA PHE A 208 -13.06 9.11 2.84
C PHE A 208 -11.99 8.63 3.81
N ILE A 209 -12.44 8.09 4.94
CA ILE A 209 -11.59 7.74 6.08
C ILE A 209 -11.92 6.33 6.55
N ALA A 210 -10.87 5.52 6.61
CA ALA A 210 -10.80 4.27 7.37
C ALA A 210 -9.55 4.28 8.27
N PRO A 211 -9.45 3.42 9.28
CA PRO A 211 -8.18 3.15 9.96
C PRO A 211 -7.15 2.55 9.01
N LEU A 212 -5.86 2.74 9.29
CA LEU A 212 -4.77 2.07 8.56
C LEU A 212 -4.66 0.59 8.93
N ASP A 213 -4.98 0.26 10.17
CA ASP A 213 -4.87 -1.09 10.73
C ASP A 213 -5.99 -1.37 11.76
N VAL A 214 -6.42 -2.63 11.86
CA VAL A 214 -7.43 -3.11 12.81
C VAL A 214 -7.13 -4.54 13.26
N ALA A 215 -7.54 -4.91 14.47
CA ALA A 215 -7.58 -6.32 14.88
C ALA A 215 -8.61 -7.09 14.04
N LYS A 216 -8.36 -8.37 13.75
CA LYS A 216 -9.35 -9.26 13.10
C LYS A 216 -10.59 -9.49 13.98
N ASP A 217 -11.76 -9.69 13.35
CA ASP A 217 -13.09 -9.79 14.00
C ASP A 217 -13.48 -8.60 14.92
N SER A 218 -12.79 -7.46 14.80
CA SER A 218 -13.09 -6.23 15.55
C SER A 218 -13.97 -5.27 14.75
N GLU A 219 -14.58 -4.29 15.42
CA GLU A 219 -15.43 -3.27 14.78
C GLU A 219 -14.69 -1.96 14.58
N TYR A 220 -14.88 -1.35 13.41
CA TYR A 220 -14.27 -0.08 13.04
C TYR A 220 -15.24 0.79 12.24
N CYS A 221 -15.03 2.11 12.24
CA CYS A 221 -15.87 3.06 11.53
C CYS A 221 -15.30 3.37 10.14
N LEU A 222 -16.21 3.58 9.18
CA LEU A 222 -15.97 4.19 7.88
C LEU A 222 -16.68 5.55 7.84
N THR A 223 -15.97 6.62 7.50
CA THR A 223 -16.53 7.97 7.46
C THR A 223 -16.29 8.60 6.09
N LEU A 224 -17.36 9.12 5.47
CA LEU A 224 -17.32 9.88 4.22
C LEU A 224 -17.82 11.30 4.49
N LYS A 225 -16.98 12.31 4.22
CA LYS A 225 -17.33 13.73 4.33
C LYS A 225 -17.45 14.35 2.93
N MET A 226 -18.61 14.93 2.62
CA MET A 226 -18.94 15.58 1.36
C MET A 226 -19.97 16.71 1.57
N PRO A 227 -19.65 17.99 1.28
CA PRO A 227 -20.55 19.12 1.58
C PRO A 227 -21.79 19.11 0.66
N VAL A 228 -22.98 18.94 1.23
CA VAL A 228 -24.25 18.85 0.46
C VAL A 228 -24.71 20.24 -0.01
N LYS A 229 -24.51 20.52 -1.29
CA LYS A 229 -24.92 21.79 -1.93
C LYS A 229 -26.42 21.82 -2.26
N ARG A 230 -27.04 23.00 -2.20
CA ARG A 230 -28.45 23.21 -2.62
C ARG A 230 -28.66 22.78 -4.07
N GLY A 231 -29.73 22.02 -4.34
CA GLY A 231 -30.04 21.49 -5.68
C GLY A 231 -29.31 20.18 -6.04
N VAL A 232 -28.39 19.71 -5.19
CA VAL A 232 -27.71 18.42 -5.33
C VAL A 232 -28.27 17.43 -4.31
N SER A 233 -28.49 16.19 -4.71
CA SER A 233 -28.68 15.05 -3.81
C SER A 233 -27.54 14.06 -3.98
N ILE A 234 -27.09 13.48 -2.87
CA ILE A 234 -25.95 12.56 -2.85
C ILE A 234 -26.41 11.27 -2.17
N ALA A 235 -26.14 10.14 -2.80
CA ALA A 235 -26.37 8.82 -2.25
C ALA A 235 -25.04 8.05 -2.24
N ALA A 236 -24.66 7.51 -1.09
CA ALA A 236 -23.41 6.79 -0.92
C ALA A 236 -23.62 5.46 -0.19
N SER A 237 -22.88 4.45 -0.60
CA SER A 237 -22.70 3.19 0.09
C SER A 237 -21.30 3.17 0.68
N LEU A 238 -21.19 2.87 1.97
CA LEU A 238 -19.90 2.60 2.62
C LEU A 238 -19.83 1.11 2.90
N GLY A 239 -18.70 0.47 2.61
CA GLY A 239 -18.54 -0.97 2.71
C GLY A 239 -17.08 -1.39 2.77
N LYS A 240 -16.83 -2.69 2.66
CA LYS A 240 -15.48 -3.24 2.61
C LYS A 240 -15.44 -4.56 1.86
N GLU A 241 -14.28 -4.87 1.31
CA GLU A 241 -13.97 -6.14 0.66
C GLU A 241 -12.64 -6.70 1.16
N ARG A 242 -12.45 -8.02 1.03
CA ARG A 242 -11.19 -8.69 1.40
C ARG A 242 -10.23 -8.63 0.22
N ILE A 243 -8.93 -8.51 0.51
CA ILE A 243 -7.88 -8.57 -0.50
C ILE A 243 -7.64 -10.03 -0.87
N LEU A 244 -8.37 -10.50 -1.88
CA LEU A 244 -8.37 -11.86 -2.37
C LEU A 244 -8.44 -11.86 -3.90
N TYR A 245 -7.78 -12.84 -4.53
CA TYR A 245 -7.82 -13.03 -5.98
C TYR A 245 -8.48 -14.38 -6.33
N PRO A 246 -9.45 -14.43 -7.27
CA PRO A 246 -10.12 -13.28 -7.90
C PRO A 246 -10.98 -12.48 -6.91
N SER A 247 -11.17 -11.18 -7.19
CA SER A 247 -12.01 -10.30 -6.38
C SER A 247 -13.47 -10.78 -6.32
N ALA A 248 -14.11 -10.56 -5.18
CA ALA A 248 -15.56 -10.64 -5.05
C ALA A 248 -16.26 -9.51 -5.84
N GLU A 249 -17.60 -9.54 -5.85
CA GLU A 249 -18.44 -8.43 -6.32
C GLU A 249 -19.01 -7.65 -5.12
N PRO A 250 -18.92 -6.30 -5.10
CA PRO A 250 -19.26 -5.49 -3.94
C PRO A 250 -20.76 -5.47 -3.65
N LYS A 251 -21.11 -5.61 -2.37
CA LYS A 251 -22.49 -5.58 -1.85
C LYS A 251 -22.84 -4.19 -1.34
N ASP A 252 -23.08 -3.27 -2.26
CA ASP A 252 -23.43 -1.89 -1.95
C ASP A 252 -24.84 -1.73 -1.36
N VAL A 253 -24.97 -0.86 -0.36
CA VAL A 253 -26.23 -0.48 0.29
C VAL A 253 -26.27 1.05 0.39
N PHE A 254 -26.75 1.70 -0.67
CA PHE A 254 -26.77 3.15 -0.78
C PHE A 254 -27.71 3.80 0.24
N ARG A 255 -27.22 4.85 0.89
CA ARG A 255 -27.94 5.73 1.81
C ARG A 255 -27.81 7.18 1.34
N LYS A 256 -28.81 8.01 1.60
CA LYS A 256 -28.70 9.46 1.35
C LYS A 256 -27.69 10.06 2.32
N VAL A 257 -26.75 10.87 1.82
CA VAL A 257 -25.81 11.62 2.69
C VAL A 257 -26.60 12.67 3.50
N PRO A 258 -26.39 12.77 4.83
CA PRO A 258 -27.06 13.78 5.67
C PRO A 258 -26.69 15.23 5.32
N LYS A 259 -27.42 16.20 5.88
CA LYS A 259 -27.30 17.63 5.51
C LYS A 259 -25.99 18.29 5.97
N ASP A 260 -25.39 17.79 7.05
CA ASP A 260 -24.04 18.13 7.53
C ASP A 260 -22.93 17.67 6.56
N GLY A 261 -23.24 16.73 5.67
CA GLY A 261 -22.31 16.15 4.71
C GLY A 261 -21.51 14.95 5.24
N ILE A 262 -21.82 14.40 6.41
CA ILE A 262 -21.08 13.29 7.02
C ILE A 262 -21.95 12.04 6.99
N LEU A 263 -21.49 11.01 6.27
CA LEU A 263 -22.08 9.66 6.31
C LEU A 263 -21.09 8.72 7.00
N GLU A 264 -21.59 7.94 7.96
CA GLU A 264 -20.78 6.98 8.72
C GLU A 264 -21.38 5.57 8.69
N ARG A 265 -20.51 4.56 8.83
CA ARG A 265 -20.90 3.16 8.97
C ARG A 265 -19.90 2.39 9.82
N VAL A 266 -20.35 1.80 10.92
CA VAL A 266 -19.60 0.75 11.63
C VAL A 266 -19.64 -0.55 10.82
N VAL A 267 -18.48 -1.18 10.68
CA VAL A 267 -18.27 -2.47 10.01
C VAL A 267 -17.36 -3.36 10.87
N ARG A 268 -17.45 -4.69 10.70
CA ARG A 268 -16.65 -5.67 11.46
C ARG A 268 -15.63 -6.35 10.56
N SER A 269 -14.34 -6.25 10.88
CA SER A 269 -13.22 -6.83 10.11
C SER A 269 -13.38 -8.35 9.97
N ASN A 270 -12.82 -8.97 8.91
CA ASN A 270 -12.97 -10.41 8.74
C ASN A 270 -12.23 -11.21 9.84
N LYS A 271 -12.71 -12.43 10.12
CA LYS A 271 -12.15 -13.32 11.15
C LYS A 271 -10.89 -14.07 10.69
N ASP A 272 -10.69 -14.13 9.38
CA ASP A 272 -9.69 -14.97 8.72
C ASP A 272 -8.31 -14.29 8.67
N GLY A 273 -8.26 -12.97 8.93
CA GLY A 273 -7.02 -12.19 9.03
C GLY A 273 -6.48 -11.68 7.69
N PHE A 274 -7.25 -11.77 6.60
CA PHE A 274 -6.88 -11.15 5.33
C PHE A 274 -7.03 -9.63 5.43
N ASN A 275 -6.09 -8.88 4.85
CA ASN A 275 -6.22 -7.44 4.70
C ASN A 275 -7.50 -7.08 3.92
N GLU A 276 -8.01 -5.86 4.10
CA GLU A 276 -9.28 -5.40 3.52
C GLU A 276 -9.12 -4.05 2.79
N TYR A 277 -9.97 -3.77 1.82
CA TYR A 277 -10.22 -2.40 1.39
C TYR A 277 -11.52 -1.91 2.01
N ALA A 278 -11.47 -0.77 2.67
CA ALA A 278 -12.62 0.08 2.88
C ALA A 278 -13.02 0.72 1.53
N ILE A 279 -14.31 0.80 1.25
CA ILE A 279 -14.85 1.31 -0.03
C ILE A 279 -16.01 2.28 0.23
N ALA A 280 -16.04 3.39 -0.51
CA ALA A 280 -17.20 4.28 -0.64
C ALA A 280 -17.62 4.43 -2.11
N SER A 281 -18.78 3.89 -2.46
CA SER A 281 -19.45 4.09 -3.76
C SER A 281 -20.40 5.29 -3.64
N VAL A 282 -20.24 6.32 -4.47
CA VAL A 282 -20.93 7.62 -4.34
C VAL A 282 -21.58 8.05 -5.65
N GLY A 283 -22.92 8.13 -5.67
CA GLY A 283 -23.70 8.73 -6.74
C GLY A 283 -24.11 10.18 -6.40
N ILE A 284 -23.85 11.11 -7.32
CA ILE A 284 -24.26 12.52 -7.24
C ILE A 284 -25.35 12.76 -8.27
N THR A 285 -26.48 13.33 -7.82
CA THR A 285 -27.59 13.73 -8.70
C THR A 285 -27.88 15.22 -8.59
N ASN A 286 -28.17 15.85 -9.72
CA ASN A 286 -28.67 17.22 -9.80
C ASN A 286 -30.19 17.19 -9.93
N THR A 287 -30.87 18.18 -9.33
CA THR A 287 -32.31 18.36 -9.45
C THR A 287 -32.62 19.65 -10.21
N THR A 288 -33.10 19.52 -11.45
CA THR A 288 -33.52 20.65 -12.29
C THR A 288 -35.04 20.75 -12.28
N ILE A 289 -35.57 21.93 -11.98
CA ILE A 289 -36.99 22.26 -12.10
C ILE A 289 -37.17 22.99 -13.45
N SER A 290 -38.20 22.66 -14.22
CA SER A 290 -38.47 23.38 -15.47
C SER A 290 -38.90 24.84 -15.20
N PRO A 291 -38.65 25.81 -16.11
CA PRO A 291 -38.96 27.23 -15.87
C PRO A 291 -40.45 27.55 -15.61
N ASP A 292 -41.34 26.65 -16.00
CA ASP A 292 -42.79 26.71 -15.74
C ASP A 292 -43.21 26.01 -14.44
N PHE A 293 -42.25 25.46 -13.68
CA PHE A 293 -42.43 24.67 -12.45
C PHE A 293 -43.26 23.37 -12.61
N ARG A 294 -43.54 22.92 -13.83
CA ARG A 294 -44.42 21.74 -14.08
C ARG A 294 -43.70 20.40 -14.05
N SER A 295 -42.37 20.37 -14.10
CA SER A 295 -41.60 19.13 -14.13
C SER A 295 -40.34 19.20 -13.26
N LEU A 296 -39.96 18.04 -12.72
CA LEU A 296 -38.82 17.83 -11.84
C LEU A 296 -37.91 16.75 -12.45
N THR A 297 -36.77 17.15 -13.00
CA THR A 297 -35.80 16.24 -13.60
C THR A 297 -34.67 15.98 -12.62
N ILE A 298 -34.49 14.71 -12.23
CA ILE A 298 -33.35 14.24 -11.45
C ILE A 298 -32.39 13.52 -12.42
N SER A 299 -31.19 14.05 -12.61
CA SER A 299 -30.15 13.44 -13.46
C SER A 299 -28.92 13.08 -12.63
N MET A 300 -28.28 11.95 -12.95
CA MET A 300 -26.98 11.61 -12.36
C MET A 300 -25.91 12.49 -13.00
N SER A 301 -25.22 13.29 -12.18
CA SER A 301 -24.22 14.26 -12.61
C SER A 301 -22.79 13.80 -12.34
N GLY A 302 -22.59 12.88 -11.40
CA GLY A 302 -21.28 12.30 -11.10
C GLY A 302 -21.37 10.96 -10.38
N LEU A 303 -20.30 10.17 -10.50
CA LEU A 303 -20.11 8.90 -9.81
C LEU A 303 -18.66 8.85 -9.30
N ALA A 304 -18.45 8.40 -8.08
CA ALA A 304 -17.12 8.12 -7.55
C ALA A 304 -17.07 6.78 -6.81
N PHE A 305 -15.90 6.15 -6.88
CA PHE A 305 -15.51 5.05 -6.01
C PHE A 305 -14.24 5.49 -5.28
N LEU A 306 -14.27 5.49 -3.95
CA LEU A 306 -13.12 5.82 -3.10
C LEU A 306 -12.73 4.54 -2.35
N MET A 307 -11.44 4.24 -2.30
CA MET A 307 -10.90 3.04 -1.67
C MET A 307 -9.73 3.40 -0.77
N GLN A 308 -9.66 2.75 0.40
CA GLN A 308 -8.53 2.84 1.31
C GLN A 308 -8.22 1.44 1.85
N ARG A 309 -6.95 1.05 1.84
CA ARG A 309 -6.45 -0.18 2.45
C ARG A 309 -6.55 -0.12 3.98
N VAL A 310 -7.03 -1.22 4.57
CA VAL A 310 -7.11 -1.48 6.01
C VAL A 310 -6.36 -2.78 6.28
N ASN A 311 -5.25 -2.71 7.01
CA ASN A 311 -4.45 -3.88 7.34
C ASN A 311 -5.06 -4.62 8.55
N LEU A 312 -5.14 -5.95 8.51
CA LEU A 312 -5.61 -6.75 9.64
C LEU A 312 -4.43 -7.36 10.39
N TYR A 313 -4.42 -7.20 11.71
CA TYR A 313 -3.50 -7.92 12.59
C TYR A 313 -4.22 -8.95 13.47
N ASN A 314 -3.45 -9.93 13.93
CA ASN A 314 -3.87 -10.82 15.00
C ASN A 314 -3.58 -10.11 16.33
N ASP A 315 -4.61 -9.86 17.15
CA ASP A 315 -4.43 -9.39 18.52
C ASP A 315 -3.88 -10.55 19.38
N ILE A 316 -2.55 -10.66 19.40
CA ILE A 316 -1.78 -11.65 20.15
C ILE A 316 -0.76 -10.87 20.97
N ASN A 317 -0.88 -10.94 22.29
CA ASN A 317 0.12 -10.43 23.21
C ASN A 317 1.19 -11.53 23.45
N PRO A 318 2.42 -11.40 22.93
CA PRO A 318 3.44 -12.47 22.99
C PRO A 318 4.19 -12.49 24.33
N VAL A 319 3.58 -12.01 25.42
CA VAL A 319 4.15 -12.07 26.77
C VAL A 319 3.91 -13.45 27.36
N SER A 320 4.99 -14.20 27.60
CA SER A 320 4.96 -15.36 28.49
C SER A 320 4.66 -14.92 29.92
N GLU A 321 3.59 -15.44 30.52
CA GLU A 321 3.32 -15.24 31.95
C GLU A 321 4.52 -15.74 32.78
N VAL A 322 5.26 -14.81 33.38
CA VAL A 322 6.29 -15.14 34.35
C VAL A 322 5.57 -15.63 35.61
N LYS A 323 5.59 -16.95 35.82
CA LYS A 323 5.12 -17.52 37.08
C LYS A 323 6.00 -16.98 38.20
N GLU A 324 5.42 -16.20 39.10
CA GLU A 324 6.10 -15.83 40.33
C GLU A 324 6.31 -17.10 41.17
N ASP A 325 7.55 -17.57 41.23
CA ASP A 325 7.93 -18.63 42.16
C ASP A 325 7.66 -18.13 43.59
N LYS A 326 6.66 -18.72 44.23
CA LYS A 326 6.29 -18.41 45.60
C LYS A 326 7.51 -18.62 46.49
N LYS A 327 8.01 -17.53 47.08
CA LYS A 327 8.99 -17.60 48.16
C LYS A 327 8.51 -18.61 49.19
N GLN A 328 9.26 -19.68 49.38
CA GLN A 328 9.11 -20.50 50.57
C GLN A 328 9.61 -19.66 51.74
N ASP A 329 8.69 -19.17 52.56
CA ASP A 329 9.05 -18.54 53.84
C ASP A 329 9.76 -19.59 54.70
N SER A 330 11.07 -19.44 54.81
CA SER A 330 11.92 -20.28 55.64
C SER A 330 11.65 -19.99 57.12
N LYS A 331 10.60 -20.61 57.67
CA LYS A 331 10.38 -20.69 59.12
C LYS A 331 11.45 -21.57 59.78
N ASN A 332 12.57 -20.95 60.15
CA ASN A 332 13.48 -21.49 61.17
C ASN A 332 13.56 -20.53 62.35
N GLU A 333 13.36 -21.11 63.54
CA GLU A 333 13.88 -20.69 64.85
C GLU A 333 13.34 -19.37 65.47
N GLY A 334 13.04 -19.47 66.78
CA GLY A 334 12.26 -18.51 67.57
C GLY A 334 11.43 -19.26 68.61
#